data_AF-A0A7Y5QMH8-F1
#
_entry.id   AF-A0A7Y5QMH8-F1
#
_cell.length_a   1.000
_cell.length_b   1.000
_cell.length_c   1.000
_cell.angle_alpha   90.00
_cell.angle_beta   90.00
_cell.angle_gamma   90.00
#
_symmetry.space_group_name_H-M   'P 1'
#
loop_
_entity.id
_entity.type
_entity.pdbx_description
1 polymer ?
#
loop_
_entity_poly.entity_id
_entity_poly.type
_entity_poly.pdbx_seq_one_letter_code
_entity_poly.pdbx_strand_id
1 'polypeptide(L)'
;MTTPFDEAVSAIAQARYHNHRLETHSDTVSRGLVRDLRLRCPALKADLDAGVVKVWYNVAGPGDRLRKVDLFVGVPDADGKPDIHQCRIAVENKSVITAHRNRTSRFDDLKKVLGAIHGVRPEALLVATVLIGLAERVLNVPDQVHKIYRDRDAEFRAAILPRLSSGDGSLWTEFSWAVSRNRPNDPQKSVDLFRTLPTRSRVHACGRVRLRIAGSGAHRQRRPSGTASSERPGDRC
;
A
#
# COMPACT_ATOMS: atom_id res chain seq x y z
N MET A 1 -3.38 -0.86 -20.64
CA MET A 1 -4.19 -0.08 -19.70
C MET A 1 -3.47 -0.03 -18.37
N THR A 2 -3.10 1.16 -17.92
CA THR A 2 -2.55 1.44 -16.59
C THR A 2 -3.71 1.48 -15.59
N THR A 3 -3.53 0.87 -14.41
CA THR A 3 -4.51 0.92 -13.31
C THR A 3 -4.06 1.91 -12.24
N PRO A 4 -4.97 2.35 -11.34
CA PRO A 4 -4.59 3.19 -10.19
C PRO A 4 -3.49 2.57 -9.30
N PHE A 5 -3.44 1.24 -9.25
CA PHE A 5 -2.38 0.51 -8.55
C PHE A 5 -1.03 0.62 -9.25
N ASP A 6 -1.03 0.53 -10.59
CA ASP A 6 0.19 0.72 -11.38
C ASP A 6 0.71 2.15 -11.21
N GLU A 7 -0.18 3.15 -11.20
CA GLU A 7 0.17 4.56 -10.92
C GLU A 7 0.84 4.72 -9.54
N ALA A 8 0.24 4.15 -8.49
CA ALA A 8 0.80 4.21 -7.14
C ALA A 8 2.17 3.50 -7.02
N VAL A 9 2.31 2.32 -7.66
CA VAL A 9 3.59 1.58 -7.69
C VAL A 9 4.65 2.36 -8.48
N SER A 10 4.28 2.97 -9.62
CA SER A 10 5.19 3.82 -10.40
C SER A 10 5.66 5.03 -9.60
N ALA A 11 4.77 5.69 -8.85
CA ALA A 11 5.15 6.81 -7.99
C ALA A 11 6.15 6.39 -6.90
N ILE A 12 5.92 5.24 -6.25
CA ILE A 12 6.87 4.67 -5.27
C ILE A 12 8.22 4.36 -5.92
N ALA A 13 8.20 3.75 -7.12
CA ALA A 13 9.42 3.41 -7.84
C ALA A 13 10.22 4.65 -8.26
N GLN A 14 9.54 5.71 -8.71
CA GLN A 14 10.15 7.00 -9.04
C GLN A 14 10.76 7.67 -7.81
N ALA A 15 10.08 7.63 -6.67
CA ALA A 15 10.61 8.15 -5.41
C ALA A 15 11.78 7.31 -4.86
N ARG A 16 11.96 6.08 -5.36
CA ARG A 16 12.90 5.04 -4.88
C ARG A 16 12.72 4.68 -3.40
N TYR A 17 11.61 5.10 -2.82
CA TYR A 17 11.31 4.97 -1.40
C TYR A 17 9.80 4.96 -1.19
N HIS A 18 9.33 4.08 -0.30
CA HIS A 18 7.93 4.02 0.10
C HIS A 18 7.76 4.53 1.54
N ASN A 19 7.17 5.72 1.67
CA ASN A 19 6.71 6.21 2.97
C ASN A 19 5.29 5.71 3.26
N HIS A 20 5.18 4.60 3.99
CA HIS A 20 3.89 4.03 4.38
C HIS A 20 3.11 4.87 5.41
N ARG A 21 3.71 5.96 5.92
CA ARG A 21 3.05 6.92 6.84
C ARG A 21 2.36 8.06 6.09
N LEU A 22 2.58 8.19 4.78
CA LEU A 22 1.94 9.21 3.95
C LEU A 22 0.76 8.62 3.19
N GLU A 23 -0.34 9.38 3.15
CA GLU A 23 -1.58 9.02 2.46
C GLU A 23 -1.51 9.15 0.93
N THR A 24 -0.35 9.50 0.37
CA THR A 24 -0.21 9.78 -1.08
C THR A 24 -0.59 8.58 -1.95
N HIS A 25 -0.27 7.37 -1.51
CA HIS A 25 -0.57 6.16 -2.26
C HIS A 25 -2.04 5.75 -2.11
N SER A 26 -2.62 5.85 -0.90
CA SER A 26 -4.05 5.62 -0.66
C SER A 26 -4.88 6.62 -1.45
N ASP A 27 -4.52 7.90 -1.46
CA ASP A 27 -5.18 8.95 -2.25
C ASP A 27 -5.16 8.64 -3.76
N THR A 28 -4.00 8.23 -4.29
CA THR A 28 -3.85 7.87 -5.72
C THR A 28 -4.78 6.71 -6.08
N VAL A 29 -4.76 5.64 -5.29
CA VAL A 29 -5.60 4.46 -5.51
C VAL A 29 -7.08 4.82 -5.39
N SER A 30 -7.48 5.50 -4.32
CA SER A 30 -8.87 5.88 -4.06
C SER A 30 -9.45 6.78 -5.15
N ARG A 31 -8.70 7.81 -5.60
CA ARG A 31 -9.15 8.69 -6.70
C ARG A 31 -9.26 7.93 -8.02
N GLY A 32 -8.29 7.07 -8.31
CA GLY A 32 -8.32 6.25 -9.52
C GLY A 32 -9.47 5.24 -9.51
N LEU A 33 -9.79 4.64 -8.37
CA LEU A 33 -10.95 3.76 -8.22
C LEU A 33 -12.27 4.50 -8.47
N VAL A 34 -12.44 5.70 -7.92
CA VAL A 34 -13.64 6.52 -8.17
C VAL A 34 -13.76 6.88 -9.65
N ARG A 35 -12.66 7.29 -10.30
CA ARG A 35 -12.61 7.55 -11.74
C ARG A 35 -13.07 6.34 -12.54
N ASP A 36 -12.48 5.17 -12.26
CA ASP A 36 -12.79 3.93 -12.98
C ASP A 36 -14.23 3.48 -12.74
N LEU A 37 -14.74 3.58 -11.51
CA LEU A 37 -16.13 3.27 -11.17
C LEU A 37 -17.11 4.21 -11.88
N ARG A 38 -16.83 5.51 -11.94
CA ARG A 38 -17.69 6.47 -12.66
C ARG A 38 -17.76 6.17 -14.15
N LEU A 39 -16.67 5.67 -14.74
CA LEU A 39 -16.64 5.26 -16.16
C LEU A 39 -17.35 3.93 -16.41
N ARG A 40 -17.28 2.99 -15.47
CA ARG A 40 -17.72 1.59 -15.67
C ARG A 40 -19.08 1.27 -15.05
N CYS A 41 -19.58 2.10 -14.13
CA CYS A 41 -20.83 1.89 -13.41
C CYS A 41 -21.80 3.06 -13.68
N PRO A 42 -22.67 2.94 -14.70
CA PRO A 42 -23.63 4.00 -15.05
C PRO A 42 -24.55 4.39 -13.89
N ALA A 43 -24.97 3.43 -13.08
CA ALA A 43 -25.81 3.69 -11.91
C ALA A 43 -25.11 4.59 -10.88
N LEU A 44 -23.86 4.26 -10.51
CA LEU A 44 -23.09 5.11 -9.60
C LEU A 44 -22.83 6.49 -10.20
N LYS A 45 -22.55 6.56 -11.51
CA LYS A 45 -22.36 7.85 -12.19
C LYS A 45 -23.62 8.71 -12.11
N ALA A 46 -24.79 8.15 -12.39
CA ALA A 46 -26.06 8.86 -12.31
C ALA A 46 -26.33 9.38 -10.89
N ASP A 47 -26.11 8.54 -9.87
CA ASP A 47 -26.29 8.95 -8.47
C ASP A 47 -25.32 10.07 -8.06
N LEU A 48 -24.06 10.02 -8.53
CA LEU A 48 -23.06 11.07 -8.27
C LEU A 48 -23.44 12.38 -8.98
N ASP A 49 -23.86 12.31 -10.24
CA ASP A 49 -24.22 13.49 -11.04
C ASP A 49 -25.51 14.15 -10.50
N ALA A 50 -26.44 13.35 -9.98
CA ALA A 50 -27.66 13.84 -9.33
C ALA A 50 -27.46 14.26 -7.87
N GLY A 51 -26.26 14.09 -7.30
CA GLY A 51 -25.96 14.43 -5.90
C GLY A 51 -26.62 13.52 -4.86
N VAL A 52 -27.19 12.38 -5.28
CA VAL A 52 -27.78 11.36 -4.40
C VAL A 52 -26.73 10.75 -3.49
N VAL A 53 -25.52 10.57 -4.01
CA VAL A 53 -24.36 10.13 -3.23
C VAL A 53 -23.20 11.10 -3.39
N LYS A 54 -22.35 11.15 -2.37
CA LYS A 54 -21.10 11.92 -2.39
C LYS A 54 -19.90 11.01 -2.16
N VAL A 55 -18.73 11.52 -2.53
CA VAL A 55 -17.44 10.88 -2.31
C VAL A 55 -16.70 11.69 -1.26
N TRP A 56 -16.21 11.00 -0.23
CA TRP A 56 -15.34 11.57 0.78
C TRP A 56 -14.06 10.74 0.87
N TYR A 57 -12.95 11.40 1.16
CA TYR A 57 -11.64 10.77 1.32
C TYR A 57 -11.16 10.95 2.75
N ASN A 58 -10.44 9.94 3.26
CA ASN A 58 -9.78 10.01 4.56
C ASN A 58 -10.74 10.38 5.71
N VAL A 59 -11.97 9.86 5.67
CA VAL A 59 -13.04 10.17 6.64
C VAL A 59 -12.77 9.46 7.97
N ALA A 60 -13.18 10.05 9.08
CA ALA A 60 -13.08 9.39 10.38
C ALA A 60 -13.84 8.07 10.37
N GLY A 61 -13.15 7.00 10.77
CA GLY A 61 -13.68 5.66 10.86
C GLY A 61 -14.61 5.51 12.06
N PRO A 62 -15.74 4.79 11.91
CA PRO A 62 -16.66 4.53 13.01
C PRO A 62 -16.01 3.60 14.05
N GLY A 63 -16.15 3.94 15.33
CA GLY A 63 -15.85 3.04 16.45
C GLY A 63 -14.44 3.07 17.08
N ASP A 64 -13.52 3.97 16.70
CA ASP A 64 -12.24 4.13 17.40
C ASP A 64 -11.56 5.49 17.14
N ARG A 65 -10.77 5.97 18.12
CA ARG A 65 -10.09 7.28 18.10
C ARG A 65 -9.12 7.37 16.91
N LEU A 66 -9.42 8.27 15.97
CA LEU A 66 -8.53 8.73 14.87
C LEU A 66 -8.32 7.79 13.67
N ARG A 67 -9.00 6.63 13.59
CA ARG A 67 -8.91 5.79 12.38
C ARG A 67 -9.56 6.50 11.21
N LYS A 68 -9.07 6.27 10.00
CA LYS A 68 -9.65 6.83 8.78
C LYS A 68 -10.08 5.71 7.84
N VAL A 69 -11.13 5.96 7.08
CA VAL A 69 -11.51 5.19 5.89
C VAL A 69 -11.03 5.98 4.69
N ASP A 70 -10.17 5.39 3.87
CA ASP A 70 -9.50 6.11 2.78
C ASP A 70 -10.48 6.65 1.73
N LEU A 71 -11.53 5.89 1.42
CA LEU A 71 -12.59 6.28 0.50
C LEU A 71 -13.94 5.83 1.03
N PHE A 72 -14.87 6.79 1.11
CA PHE A 72 -16.24 6.57 1.52
C PHE A 72 -17.19 7.13 0.45
N VAL A 73 -18.17 6.34 0.05
CA VAL A 73 -19.23 6.73 -0.89
C VAL A 73 -20.57 6.34 -0.29
N GLY A 74 -21.47 7.31 -0.17
CA GLY A 74 -22.75 7.14 0.50
C GLY A 74 -23.67 8.33 0.31
N VAL A 75 -24.90 8.22 0.83
CA VAL A 75 -25.84 9.35 0.88
C VAL A 75 -25.38 10.30 1.99
N PRO A 76 -25.28 11.61 1.75
CA PRO A 76 -24.95 12.57 2.80
C PRO A 76 -26.05 12.63 3.87
N ASP A 77 -25.67 12.95 5.10
CA ASP A 77 -26.64 13.35 6.13
C ASP A 77 -27.22 14.76 5.86
N ALA A 78 -28.04 15.25 6.80
CA ALA A 78 -28.66 16.58 6.72
C ALA A 78 -27.63 17.73 6.63
N ASP A 79 -26.41 17.53 7.15
CA ASP A 79 -25.31 18.51 7.10
C ASP A 79 -24.41 18.33 5.86
N GLY A 80 -24.68 17.35 5.01
CA GLY A 80 -23.81 17.04 3.88
C GLY A 80 -22.59 16.18 4.22
N LYS A 81 -22.51 15.62 5.43
CA LYS A 81 -21.39 14.84 5.98
C LYS A 81 -21.55 13.33 5.70
N PRO A 82 -20.47 12.53 5.81
CA PRO A 82 -20.55 11.09 5.65
C PRO A 82 -21.33 10.45 6.82
N ASP A 83 -22.27 9.56 6.49
CA ASP A 83 -23.05 8.76 7.44
C ASP A 83 -22.85 7.26 7.18
N ILE A 84 -22.37 6.53 8.19
CA ILE A 84 -22.14 5.09 8.14
C ILE A 84 -23.41 4.30 7.81
N HIS A 85 -24.59 4.75 8.28
CA HIS A 85 -25.87 4.10 8.00
C HIS A 85 -26.26 4.18 6.52
N GLN A 86 -25.70 5.17 5.82
CA GLN A 86 -25.91 5.44 4.40
C GLN A 86 -24.71 5.05 3.52
N CYS A 87 -23.76 4.30 4.06
CA CYS A 87 -22.60 3.81 3.33
C CYS A 87 -23.03 2.89 2.17
N ARG A 88 -22.50 3.12 0.97
CA ARG A 88 -22.64 2.24 -0.18
C ARG A 88 -21.34 1.55 -0.55
N ILE A 89 -20.24 2.30 -0.58
CA ILE A 89 -18.91 1.78 -0.87
C ILE A 89 -17.94 2.35 0.17
N ALA A 90 -17.13 1.49 0.77
CA ALA A 90 -15.97 1.92 1.54
C ALA A 90 -14.73 1.18 1.05
N VAL A 91 -13.63 1.90 0.88
CA VAL A 91 -12.34 1.32 0.51
C VAL A 91 -11.31 1.69 1.54
N GLU A 92 -10.54 0.70 1.95
CA GLU A 92 -9.40 0.86 2.85
C GLU A 92 -8.14 0.31 2.18
N ASN A 93 -7.11 1.12 2.08
CA ASN A 93 -5.83 0.76 1.50
C ASN A 93 -4.81 0.54 2.62
N LYS A 94 -4.08 -0.57 2.57
CA LYS A 94 -3.00 -0.85 3.52
C LYS A 94 -1.73 -1.23 2.78
N SER A 95 -0.60 -0.83 3.36
CA SER A 95 0.71 -1.32 2.94
C SER A 95 1.31 -2.21 4.03
N VAL A 96 1.74 -3.41 3.64
CA VAL A 96 2.45 -4.36 4.47
C VAL A 96 3.86 -4.49 3.95
N ILE A 97 4.80 -3.87 4.64
CA ILE A 97 6.22 -4.17 4.48
C ILE A 97 6.51 -5.30 5.44
N THR A 98 6.53 -6.51 4.90
CA THR A 98 6.58 -7.80 5.61
C THR A 98 7.67 -7.87 6.68
N ALA A 99 8.79 -7.17 6.47
CA ALA A 99 9.93 -7.18 7.36
C ALA A 99 9.63 -6.44 8.68
N HIS A 100 8.63 -5.56 8.66
CA HIS A 100 8.18 -4.77 9.81
C HIS A 100 7.17 -5.55 10.68
N ARG A 101 6.88 -6.82 10.33
CA ARG A 101 5.96 -7.72 11.05
C ARG A 101 4.57 -7.13 11.35
N ASN A 102 4.15 -6.12 10.60
CA ASN A 102 2.90 -5.39 10.84
C ASN A 102 1.67 -6.08 10.22
N ARG A 103 1.83 -7.23 9.56
CA ARG A 103 0.73 -7.90 8.83
C ARG A 103 -0.51 -8.15 9.70
N THR A 104 -0.33 -8.58 10.95
CA THR A 104 -1.46 -8.89 11.85
C THR A 104 -2.16 -7.61 12.28
N SER A 105 -1.41 -6.56 12.64
CA SER A 105 -1.99 -5.26 12.96
C SER A 105 -2.78 -4.68 11.79
N ARG A 106 -2.24 -4.80 10.56
CA ARG A 106 -2.93 -4.35 9.34
C ARG A 106 -4.17 -5.19 9.01
N PHE A 107 -4.12 -6.49 9.28
CA PHE A 107 -5.27 -7.38 9.17
C PHE A 107 -6.38 -6.97 10.16
N ASP A 108 -6.02 -6.75 11.42
CA ASP A 108 -6.95 -6.34 12.47
C ASP A 108 -7.54 -4.95 12.18
N ASP A 109 -6.74 -4.03 11.62
CA ASP A 109 -7.22 -2.72 11.17
C ASP A 109 -8.36 -2.88 10.15
N LEU A 110 -8.14 -3.70 9.12
CA LEU A 110 -9.16 -3.97 8.10
C LEU A 110 -10.38 -4.68 8.68
N LYS A 111 -10.17 -5.72 9.51
CA LYS A 111 -11.25 -6.49 10.12
C LYS A 111 -12.16 -5.61 10.99
N LYS A 112 -11.59 -4.66 11.73
CA LYS A 112 -12.35 -3.70 12.55
C LYS A 112 -13.20 -2.77 11.70
N VAL A 113 -12.63 -2.18 10.65
CA VAL A 113 -13.39 -1.31 9.72
C VAL A 113 -14.53 -2.09 9.07
N LEU A 114 -14.27 -3.33 8.63
CA LEU A 114 -15.30 -4.23 8.10
C LEU A 114 -16.42 -4.48 9.12
N GLY A 115 -16.07 -4.87 10.34
CA GLY A 115 -17.05 -5.15 11.39
C GLY A 115 -17.90 -3.93 11.74
N ALA A 116 -17.32 -2.74 11.80
CA ALA A 116 -18.04 -1.52 12.12
C ALA A 116 -19.07 -1.14 11.04
N ILE A 117 -18.67 -1.16 9.75
CA ILE A 117 -19.59 -0.78 8.68
C ILE A 117 -20.62 -1.88 8.42
N HIS A 118 -20.24 -3.15 8.34
CA HIS A 118 -21.20 -4.24 8.11
C HIS A 118 -22.12 -4.51 9.32
N GLY A 119 -21.71 -4.15 10.54
CA GLY A 119 -22.58 -4.23 11.70
C GLY A 119 -23.80 -3.30 11.60
N VAL A 120 -23.69 -2.22 10.83
CA VAL A 120 -24.76 -1.22 10.65
C VAL A 120 -25.40 -1.32 9.26
N ARG A 121 -24.59 -1.60 8.23
CA ARG A 121 -24.99 -1.64 6.82
C ARG A 121 -24.43 -2.88 6.12
N PRO A 122 -25.06 -4.06 6.32
CA PRO A 122 -24.62 -5.32 5.70
C PRO A 122 -24.58 -5.28 4.16
N GLU A 123 -25.31 -4.32 3.56
CA GLU A 123 -25.39 -4.15 2.11
C GLU A 123 -24.18 -3.44 1.49
N ALA A 124 -23.38 -2.73 2.31
CA ALA A 124 -22.26 -1.94 1.84
C ALA A 124 -21.18 -2.79 1.16
N LEU A 125 -20.63 -2.27 0.05
CA LEU A 125 -19.47 -2.83 -0.61
C LEU A 125 -18.21 -2.38 0.09
N LEU A 126 -17.55 -3.30 0.79
CA LEU A 126 -16.29 -3.05 1.46
C LEU A 126 -15.15 -3.65 0.67
N VAL A 127 -14.18 -2.82 0.32
CA VAL A 127 -13.00 -3.23 -0.46
C VAL A 127 -11.77 -2.93 0.36
N ALA A 128 -10.92 -3.95 0.53
CA ALA A 128 -9.58 -3.74 1.05
C ALA A 128 -8.58 -3.88 -0.09
N THR A 129 -7.68 -2.91 -0.22
CA THR A 129 -6.51 -3.05 -1.10
C THR A 129 -5.26 -3.15 -0.25
N VAL A 130 -4.34 -4.04 -0.64
CA VAL A 130 -3.13 -4.30 0.14
C VAL A 130 -1.90 -4.32 -0.76
N LEU A 131 -0.97 -3.41 -0.50
CA LEU A 131 0.36 -3.40 -1.10
C LEU A 131 1.31 -4.24 -0.23
N ILE A 132 1.94 -5.26 -0.80
CA ILE A 132 2.84 -6.17 -0.07
C ILE A 132 4.27 -6.00 -0.59
N GLY A 133 5.18 -5.61 0.30
CA GLY A 133 6.61 -5.51 0.00
C GLY A 133 7.24 -6.88 -0.23
N LEU A 134 7.95 -7.05 -1.36
CA LEU A 134 8.58 -8.32 -1.74
C LEU A 134 10.11 -8.32 -1.57
N ALA A 135 10.71 -7.16 -1.25
CA ALA A 135 12.17 -7.04 -1.14
C ALA A 135 12.72 -7.91 0.00
N GLU A 136 13.83 -8.61 -0.22
CA GLU A 136 14.50 -9.42 0.81
C GLU A 136 15.02 -8.56 1.96
N ARG A 137 15.54 -7.37 1.64
CA ARG A 137 16.04 -6.40 2.60
C ARG A 137 15.31 -5.08 2.41
N VAL A 138 15.00 -4.43 3.51
CA VAL A 138 14.31 -3.14 3.55
C VAL A 138 15.08 -2.21 4.46
N LEU A 139 15.43 -1.03 3.97
CA LEU A 139 15.85 0.07 4.83
C LEU A 139 14.60 0.74 5.41
N ASN A 140 14.37 0.60 6.72
CA ASN A 140 13.18 1.14 7.38
C ASN A 140 13.31 2.66 7.59
N VAL A 141 13.20 3.42 6.51
CA VAL A 141 13.30 4.88 6.59
C VAL A 141 12.19 5.50 7.43
N PRO A 142 10.88 5.20 7.26
CA PRO A 142 9.84 5.96 7.95
C PRO A 142 9.86 5.79 9.47
N ASP A 143 10.12 4.58 9.97
CA ASP A 143 10.01 4.30 11.41
C ASP A 143 11.36 4.38 12.15
N GLN A 144 12.49 4.23 11.44
CA GLN A 144 13.83 4.21 12.04
C GLN A 144 14.67 5.42 11.64
N VAL A 145 14.88 5.64 10.34
CA VAL A 145 15.75 6.74 9.87
C VAL A 145 15.07 8.10 10.05
N HIS A 146 13.85 8.31 9.58
CA HIS A 146 13.14 9.58 9.72
C HIS A 146 12.89 9.94 11.19
N LYS A 147 12.75 8.94 12.06
CA LYS A 147 12.57 9.13 13.51
C LYS A 147 13.73 9.90 14.17
N ILE A 148 14.97 9.73 13.72
CA ILE A 148 16.12 10.49 14.25
C ILE A 148 16.18 11.95 13.75
N TYR A 149 15.38 12.26 12.73
CA TYR A 149 15.18 13.60 12.17
C TYR A 149 13.79 14.17 12.47
N ARG A 150 13.07 13.63 13.47
CA ARG A 150 11.69 14.03 13.77
C ARG A 150 11.53 15.54 13.92
N ASP A 151 12.45 16.18 14.62
CA ASP A 151 12.44 17.63 14.87
C ASP A 151 13.32 18.42 13.86
N ARG A 152 13.84 17.71 12.85
CA ARG A 152 14.80 18.20 11.85
C ARG A 152 14.38 17.75 10.44
N ASP A 153 13.10 17.85 10.12
CA ASP A 153 12.55 17.38 8.83
C ASP A 153 13.21 18.09 7.64
N ALA A 154 13.61 19.35 7.79
CA ALA A 154 14.36 20.09 6.77
C ALA A 154 15.73 19.44 6.49
N GLU A 155 16.43 18.98 7.53
CA GLU A 155 17.71 18.27 7.40
C GLU A 155 17.51 16.92 6.70
N PHE A 156 16.47 16.16 7.06
CA PHE A 156 16.14 14.91 6.38
C PHE A 156 15.86 15.13 4.90
N ARG A 157 15.06 16.15 4.56
CA ARG A 157 14.73 16.48 3.17
C ARG A 157 15.92 16.95 2.37
N ALA A 158 16.88 17.66 2.99
CA ALA A 158 18.06 18.15 2.32
C ALA A 158 19.14 17.06 2.17
N ALA A 159 19.39 16.27 3.22
CA ALA A 159 20.52 15.35 3.27
C ALA A 159 20.16 13.91 2.89
N ILE A 160 18.98 13.42 3.25
CA ILE A 160 18.63 11.98 3.13
C ILE A 160 17.72 11.72 1.94
N LEU A 161 16.68 12.54 1.76
CA LEU A 161 15.69 12.31 0.70
C LEU A 161 16.31 12.27 -0.72
N PRO A 162 17.25 13.16 -1.11
CA PRO A 162 17.88 13.09 -2.44
C PRO A 162 18.70 11.82 -2.64
N ARG A 163 19.37 11.34 -1.57
CA ARG A 163 20.15 10.09 -1.59
C ARG A 163 19.26 8.86 -1.73
N LEU A 164 18.09 8.86 -1.07
CA LEU A 164 17.08 7.83 -1.27
C LEU A 164 16.60 7.82 -2.72
N SER A 165 16.25 8.99 -3.27
CA SER A 165 15.75 9.13 -4.64
C SER A 165 16.79 8.84 -5.72
N SER A 166 18.09 9.03 -5.46
CA SER A 166 19.17 8.66 -6.37
C SER A 166 19.56 7.18 -6.29
N GLY A 167 19.15 6.47 -5.24
CA GLY A 167 19.51 5.08 -5.00
C GLY A 167 20.92 4.91 -4.42
N ASP A 168 21.40 5.88 -3.63
CA ASP A 168 22.69 5.83 -2.98
C ASP A 168 22.85 4.57 -2.11
N GLY A 169 23.77 3.69 -2.52
CA GLY A 169 24.05 2.42 -1.85
C GLY A 169 24.70 2.56 -0.48
N SER A 170 25.36 3.70 -0.19
CA SER A 170 26.04 3.91 1.10
C SER A 170 25.07 3.98 2.28
N LEU A 171 23.80 4.35 2.03
CA LEU A 171 22.72 4.38 3.02
C LEU A 171 22.50 3.02 3.70
N TRP A 172 22.78 1.90 3.01
CA TRP A 172 22.65 0.56 3.59
C TRP A 172 23.68 0.28 4.69
N THR A 173 24.85 0.92 4.62
CA THR A 173 25.93 0.77 5.59
C THR A 173 25.76 1.79 6.71
N GLU A 174 25.53 3.06 6.36
CA GLU A 174 25.30 4.16 7.28
C GLU A 174 24.12 3.88 8.23
N PHE A 175 23.01 3.38 7.69
CA PHE A 175 21.82 3.02 8.45
C PHE A 175 21.66 1.50 8.58
N SER A 176 22.77 0.76 8.71
CA SER A 176 22.77 -0.70 8.85
C SER A 176 21.86 -1.21 9.99
N TRP A 177 21.74 -0.44 11.06
CA TRP A 177 20.85 -0.69 12.20
C TRP A 177 19.35 -0.55 11.87
N ALA A 178 18.98 0.17 10.80
CA ALA A 178 17.60 0.32 10.32
C ALA A 178 17.23 -0.69 9.24
N VAL A 179 18.13 -1.61 8.86
CA VAL A 179 17.88 -2.61 7.83
C VAL A 179 17.16 -3.82 8.42
N SER A 180 15.96 -4.08 7.90
CA SER A 180 15.16 -5.26 8.23
C SER A 180 15.20 -6.28 7.08
N ARG A 181 14.95 -7.56 7.41
CA ARG A 181 14.94 -8.66 6.43
C ARG A 181 13.59 -9.37 6.39
N ASN A 182 13.15 -9.66 5.18
CA ASN A 182 12.03 -10.53 4.88
C ASN A 182 12.49 -11.97 4.72
N ARG A 183 11.74 -12.92 5.29
CA ARG A 183 11.90 -14.32 4.95
C ARG A 183 11.29 -14.55 3.56
N PRO A 184 11.81 -15.52 2.77
CA PRO A 184 11.28 -15.80 1.44
C PRO A 184 9.77 -16.05 1.38
N ASN A 185 9.17 -16.59 2.45
CA ASN A 185 7.74 -16.91 2.51
C ASN A 185 6.86 -15.85 3.20
N ASP A 186 7.42 -14.76 3.72
CA ASP A 186 6.63 -13.73 4.42
C ASP A 186 5.58 -13.03 3.53
N PRO A 187 5.88 -12.71 2.25
CA PRO A 187 4.87 -12.17 1.35
C PRO A 187 3.70 -13.12 1.12
N GLN A 188 3.97 -14.39 0.83
CA GLN A 188 2.93 -15.39 0.58
C GLN A 188 2.05 -15.59 1.82
N LYS A 189 2.66 -15.74 3.00
CA LYS A 189 1.93 -15.81 4.28
C LYS A 189 1.05 -14.59 4.54
N SER A 190 1.49 -13.42 4.10
CA SER A 190 0.68 -12.19 4.21
C SER A 190 -0.51 -12.24 3.27
N VAL A 191 -0.32 -12.62 2.01
CA VAL A 191 -1.43 -12.82 1.06
C VAL A 191 -2.45 -13.82 1.63
N ASP A 192 -1.98 -14.96 2.14
CA ASP A 192 -2.85 -16.01 2.66
C ASP A 192 -3.63 -15.56 3.89
N LEU A 193 -2.99 -14.83 4.81
CA LEU A 193 -3.68 -14.22 5.96
C LEU A 193 -4.80 -13.29 5.51
N PHE A 194 -4.54 -12.33 4.62
CA PHE A 194 -5.55 -11.34 4.23
C PHE A 194 -6.69 -11.94 3.40
N ARG A 195 -6.48 -13.08 2.72
CA ARG A 195 -7.56 -13.83 2.07
C ARG A 195 -8.58 -14.42 3.04
N THR A 196 -8.24 -14.53 4.33
CA THR A 196 -9.17 -14.97 5.38
C THR A 196 -10.08 -13.86 5.89
N LEU A 197 -9.90 -12.61 5.42
CA LEU A 197 -10.84 -11.54 5.74
C LEU A 197 -12.25 -11.91 5.23
N PRO A 198 -13.31 -11.55 5.98
CA PRO A 198 -14.68 -11.80 5.55
C PRO A 198 -14.91 -11.21 4.15
N THR A 199 -15.35 -12.04 3.22
CA THR A 199 -15.79 -11.60 1.90
C THR A 199 -17.28 -11.88 1.78
N ARG A 200 -18.01 -10.97 1.12
CA ARG A 200 -19.43 -11.21 0.79
C ARG A 200 -19.54 -12.50 -0.03
N SER A 201 -20.47 -13.37 0.33
CA SER A 201 -20.82 -14.53 -0.48
C SER A 201 -21.31 -14.07 -1.86
N ARG A 202 -20.99 -14.85 -2.91
CA ARG A 202 -21.04 -14.46 -4.33
C ARG A 202 -22.41 -14.02 -4.88
N VAL A 203 -23.47 -14.01 -4.09
CA VAL A 203 -24.85 -13.83 -4.57
C VAL A 203 -25.13 -12.41 -5.09
N HIS A 204 -24.26 -11.42 -4.84
CA HIS A 204 -24.49 -10.01 -5.22
C HIS A 204 -23.32 -9.28 -5.90
N ALA A 205 -22.25 -9.96 -6.34
CA ALA A 205 -21.07 -9.28 -6.88
C ALA A 205 -21.08 -9.18 -8.42
N CYS A 206 -21.38 -8.00 -8.96
CA CYS A 206 -21.01 -7.63 -10.32
C CYS A 206 -19.49 -7.32 -10.36
N GLY A 207 -18.69 -8.23 -10.94
CA GLY A 207 -17.28 -7.99 -11.30
C GLY A 207 -16.23 -8.55 -10.33
N ARG A 208 -15.31 -9.37 -10.86
CA ARG A 208 -14.08 -9.82 -10.15
C ARG A 208 -13.02 -8.73 -10.20
N VAL A 209 -12.60 -8.21 -9.04
CA VAL A 209 -11.33 -7.48 -8.91
C VAL A 209 -10.22 -8.50 -8.64
N ARG A 210 -9.28 -8.66 -9.59
CA ARG A 210 -8.10 -9.52 -9.42
C ARG A 210 -7.05 -8.79 -8.58
N LEU A 211 -6.61 -9.40 -7.49
CA LEU A 211 -5.39 -9.02 -6.78
C LEU A 211 -4.19 -9.21 -7.73
N ARG A 212 -3.57 -8.13 -8.20
CA ARG A 212 -2.30 -8.18 -8.93
C ARG A 212 -1.16 -7.99 -7.94
N ILE A 213 -0.29 -8.98 -7.81
CA ILE A 213 1.00 -8.84 -7.13
C ILE A 213 1.96 -8.29 -8.17
N ALA A 214 2.28 -7.00 -8.10
CA ALA A 214 3.32 -6.40 -8.94
C ALA A 214 4.68 -6.67 -8.31
N GLY A 215 5.48 -7.55 -8.93
CA GLY A 215 6.89 -7.71 -8.60
C GLY A 215 7.74 -6.80 -9.46
N SER A 216 8.43 -5.82 -8.86
CA SER A 216 9.51 -5.11 -9.55
C SER A 216 10.69 -6.06 -9.71
N GLY A 217 11.04 -6.36 -10.95
CA GLY A 217 12.11 -7.29 -11.31
C GLY A 217 13.42 -7.04 -10.56
N ALA A 218 14.03 -8.13 -10.12
CA ALA A 218 15.33 -8.13 -9.49
C ALA A 218 16.37 -7.47 -10.39
N HIS A 219 16.96 -6.37 -9.93
CA HIS A 219 18.19 -5.83 -10.50
C HIS A 219 19.30 -6.85 -10.20
N ARG A 220 19.63 -7.69 -11.18
CA ARG A 220 20.86 -8.50 -11.15
C ARG A 220 22.05 -7.55 -11.03
N GLN A 221 22.66 -7.49 -9.85
CA GLN A 221 24.00 -6.93 -9.70
C GLN A 221 24.96 -7.77 -10.55
N ARG A 222 25.49 -7.18 -11.61
CA ARG A 222 26.62 -7.75 -12.36
C ARG A 222 27.83 -7.73 -11.43
N ARG A 223 28.41 -8.91 -11.15
CA ARG A 223 29.74 -9.01 -10.55
C ARG A 223 30.77 -8.46 -11.56
N PRO A 224 31.77 -7.67 -11.13
CA PRO A 224 32.88 -7.32 -11.99
C PRO A 224 33.74 -8.57 -12.23
N SER A 225 33.97 -8.86 -13.50
CA SER A 225 34.95 -9.84 -13.98
C SER A 225 36.36 -9.37 -13.64
N GLY A 226 37.00 -10.05 -12.69
CA GLY A 226 38.43 -9.94 -12.45
C GLY A 226 39.21 -10.79 -13.45
N THR A 227 40.06 -10.11 -14.21
CA THR A 227 41.16 -10.58 -15.06
C THR A 227 42.07 -11.58 -14.31
N ALA A 228 42.29 -12.77 -14.86
CA ALA A 228 43.49 -13.15 -15.64
C ALA A 228 44.81 -12.96 -14.88
N SER A 229 45.34 -14.08 -14.37
CA SER A 229 46.76 -14.25 -14.08
C SER A 229 47.17 -15.65 -14.51
N SER A 230 48.00 -15.67 -15.54
CA SER A 230 48.74 -16.80 -16.09
C SER A 230 49.83 -17.27 -15.15
N GLU A 231 50.06 -18.57 -15.05
CA GLU A 231 51.40 -19.17 -15.10
C GLU A 231 51.29 -20.69 -15.36
N ARG A 232 52.25 -21.20 -16.16
CA ARG A 232 52.30 -22.55 -16.74
C ARG A 232 53.17 -23.51 -15.85
N PRO A 233 53.85 -24.56 -16.39
CA PRO A 233 53.46 -25.97 -16.28
C PRO A 233 54.53 -26.85 -15.60
N GLY A 234 54.24 -28.15 -15.47
CA GLY A 234 55.19 -29.19 -15.05
C GLY A 234 54.68 -29.93 -13.81
N ASP A 235 54.91 -31.22 -13.60
CA ASP A 235 55.65 -32.22 -14.34
C ASP A 235 55.12 -33.60 -13.91
N ARG A 236 55.58 -34.63 -14.62
CA ARG A 236 55.32 -36.06 -14.47
C ARG A 236 55.40 -36.59 -13.02
N CYS A 237 54.48 -37.50 -12.68
CA CYS A 237 54.75 -38.90 -12.32
C CYS A 237 53.45 -39.69 -12.30
#